data_AF-A0A2R6GTH7-F1
#
_entry.id   AF-A0A2R6GTH7-F1
#
_cell.length_a   1.000
_cell.length_b   1.000
_cell.length_c   1.000
_cell.angle_alpha   90.00
_cell.angle_beta   90.00
_cell.angle_gamma   90.00
#
_symmetry.space_group_name_H-M   'P 1'
#
loop_
_entity.id
_entity.type
_entity.pdbx_description
1 polymer ?
#
loop_
_entity_poly.entity_id
_entity_poly.type
_entity_poly.pdbx_seq_one_letter_code
_entity_poly.pdbx_strand_id
1 'polypeptide(L)'
;MQNVEAAGLGIGDDYPPRIMGVLNVSEESPYDPSVFSDPGDAARYVDERLIDEGADIVDVGLESANKRFDVLPPDEELLRLETAVETIESVSGDAVFSIETRYHEVAEAALDAGFDMVNDIAGFADPQMPRVCEEYDVAVGKMASPPDLERPGAVEETDWAERRSPAWAANADYVDMVYAALEQNGLTDKTIVDPAFGGWSEATTIDDDRETFRRLREFRGHGRPILVSINRKNFLRSVADRSTEAALPVSLAATSMAVERGAHVIRTHDVAETRDAALIGREFARERLDDGEAAVEELDVTGAGEVARHLDRLGGATERAPEATVRIFEVSDLDPADERALAAATGDGIGYVRGSDGGLLFGSDAAFENGRVPRDATDRAAAILRRVRRWVGEKKTSSSASSTVNGS
;
A
#
# COMPACT_ATOMS: atom_id res chain seq x y z
N MET A 1 -2.37 -11.66 9.92
CA MET A 1 -1.54 -10.41 9.98
C MET A 1 -1.48 -9.89 11.43
N GLN A 2 -0.53 -9.03 11.83
CA GLN A 2 -0.58 -8.42 13.17
C GLN A 2 -1.54 -7.22 13.18
N ASN A 3 -2.51 -7.22 14.10
CA ASN A 3 -3.33 -6.04 14.38
C ASN A 3 -2.56 -5.07 15.29
N VAL A 4 -2.91 -3.80 15.20
CA VAL A 4 -2.41 -2.70 16.02
C VAL A 4 -3.58 -2.10 16.80
N GLU A 5 -3.28 -1.51 17.96
CA GLU A 5 -4.22 -0.70 18.73
C GLU A 5 -3.66 0.72 18.88
N ALA A 6 -4.47 1.74 18.59
CA ALA A 6 -4.18 3.15 18.83
C ALA A 6 -5.24 3.70 19.80
N ALA A 7 -4.87 3.95 21.06
CA ALA A 7 -5.79 4.41 22.11
C ALA A 7 -7.15 3.66 22.16
N GLY A 8 -7.11 2.32 22.18
CA GLY A 8 -8.31 1.48 22.15
C GLY A 8 -8.93 1.24 20.77
N LEU A 9 -8.50 1.97 19.73
CA LEU A 9 -8.93 1.75 18.36
C LEU A 9 -8.13 0.60 17.72
N GLY A 10 -8.79 -0.54 17.52
CA GLY A 10 -8.19 -1.66 16.79
C GLY A 10 -8.07 -1.40 15.29
N ILE A 11 -6.90 -1.69 14.72
CA ILE A 11 -6.54 -1.50 13.31
C ILE A 11 -5.93 -2.79 12.77
N GLY A 12 -6.50 -3.34 11.70
CA GLY A 12 -6.04 -4.59 11.09
C GLY A 12 -7.19 -5.41 10.54
N ASP A 13 -6.92 -6.68 10.21
CA ASP A 13 -7.86 -7.56 9.51
C ASP A 13 -9.13 -7.87 10.33
N ASP A 14 -9.02 -7.85 11.66
CA ASP A 14 -10.13 -8.17 12.57
C ASP A 14 -11.08 -6.98 12.79
N TYR A 15 -10.72 -5.80 12.27
CA TYR A 15 -11.41 -4.55 12.52
C TYR A 15 -12.01 -3.98 11.22
N PRO A 16 -13.03 -3.11 11.30
CA PRO A 16 -13.43 -2.32 10.14
C PRO A 16 -12.27 -1.45 9.63
N PRO A 17 -12.23 -1.16 8.31
CA PRO A 17 -11.36 -0.11 7.78
C PRO A 17 -11.57 1.18 8.57
N ARG A 18 -10.48 1.84 8.93
CA ARG A 18 -10.49 3.11 9.66
C ARG A 18 -10.38 4.28 8.71
N ILE A 19 -11.11 5.33 9.00
CA ILE A 19 -11.06 6.58 8.25
C ILE A 19 -10.23 7.58 9.02
N MET A 20 -9.17 8.06 8.39
CA MET A 20 -8.29 9.08 8.92
C MET A 20 -8.58 10.40 8.21
N GLY A 21 -9.26 11.32 8.92
CA GLY A 21 -9.55 12.67 8.45
C GLY A 21 -8.33 13.57 8.63
N VAL A 22 -8.13 14.53 7.72
CA VAL A 22 -6.95 15.43 7.74
C VAL A 22 -7.33 16.81 8.26
N LEU A 23 -6.58 17.30 9.23
CA LEU A 23 -6.59 18.68 9.73
C LEU A 23 -5.21 19.30 9.48
N ASN A 24 -5.12 20.43 8.78
CA ASN A 24 -3.85 21.12 8.54
C ASN A 24 -3.81 22.45 9.29
N VAL A 25 -2.91 22.61 10.25
CA VAL A 25 -2.83 23.85 11.05
C VAL A 25 -1.90 24.89 10.38
N SER A 26 -1.57 24.72 9.10
CA SER A 26 -0.64 25.60 8.36
C SER A 26 -1.32 26.43 7.27
N GLU A 27 -0.95 27.71 7.16
CA GLU A 27 -1.46 28.65 6.14
C GLU A 27 -1.10 28.28 4.69
N GLU A 28 -0.15 27.36 4.50
CA GLU A 28 0.47 27.03 3.21
C GLU A 28 -0.18 25.82 2.49
N SER A 29 -1.16 25.16 3.12
CA SER A 29 -1.82 23.98 2.54
C SER A 29 -2.73 24.37 1.35
N PRO A 30 -2.67 23.64 0.22
CA PRO A 30 -3.48 23.93 -0.97
C PRO A 30 -4.95 23.50 -0.83
N TYR A 31 -5.34 22.80 0.24
CA TYR A 31 -6.70 22.33 0.48
C TYR A 31 -7.43 23.26 1.47
N ASP A 32 -8.22 24.15 0.88
CA ASP A 32 -8.94 25.28 1.51
C ASP A 32 -9.78 24.94 2.78
N PRO A 33 -10.46 23.78 2.92
CA PRO A 33 -11.34 23.59 4.08
C PRO A 33 -10.62 23.23 5.38
N SER A 34 -9.30 22.96 5.33
CA SER A 34 -8.58 22.36 6.46
C SER A 34 -7.58 23.28 7.16
N VAL A 35 -7.48 24.55 6.75
CA VAL A 35 -6.51 25.54 7.26
C VAL A 35 -7.16 26.45 8.28
N PHE A 36 -6.71 26.38 9.53
CA PHE A 36 -7.27 27.17 10.62
C PHE A 36 -6.17 27.88 11.41
N SER A 37 -6.35 29.18 11.62
CA SER A 37 -5.51 30.00 12.50
C SER A 37 -6.15 30.24 13.88
N ASP A 38 -7.41 29.83 14.06
CA ASP A 38 -8.14 29.87 15.33
C ASP A 38 -8.47 28.44 15.79
N PRO A 39 -8.03 28.03 17.00
CA PRO A 39 -8.29 26.69 17.52
C PRO A 39 -9.78 26.34 17.66
N GLY A 40 -10.65 27.31 17.93
CA GLY A 40 -12.08 27.08 18.09
C GLY A 40 -12.77 26.76 16.77
N ASP A 41 -12.40 27.47 15.69
CA ASP A 41 -12.86 27.14 14.34
C ASP A 41 -12.31 25.79 13.86
N ALA A 42 -11.05 25.48 14.18
CA ALA A 42 -10.44 24.19 13.89
C ALA A 42 -11.17 23.04 14.61
N ALA A 43 -11.45 23.19 15.91
CA ALA A 43 -12.14 22.19 16.71
C ALA A 43 -13.57 21.95 16.21
N ARG A 44 -14.29 23.02 15.86
CA ARG A 44 -15.63 22.92 15.26
C ARG A 44 -15.59 22.20 13.91
N TYR A 45 -14.58 22.45 13.09
CA TYR A 45 -14.40 21.70 11.85
C TYR A 45 -14.14 20.22 12.11
N VAL A 46 -13.27 19.89 13.08
CA VAL A 46 -13.02 18.49 13.46
C VAL A 46 -14.31 17.81 13.89
N ASP A 47 -15.08 18.41 14.79
CA ASP A 47 -16.37 17.87 15.25
C ASP A 47 -17.36 17.70 14.08
N GLU A 48 -17.65 18.76 13.33
CA GLU A 48 -18.75 18.79 12.34
C GLU A 48 -18.41 18.11 11.00
N ARG A 49 -17.12 18.08 10.62
CA ARG A 49 -16.68 17.69 9.27
C ARG A 49 -15.79 16.46 9.25
N LEU A 50 -15.18 16.08 10.38
CA LEU A 50 -14.39 14.84 10.46
C LEU A 50 -15.12 13.81 11.32
N ILE A 51 -15.37 14.11 12.60
CA ILE A 51 -15.94 13.14 13.55
C ILE A 51 -17.39 12.80 13.20
N ASP A 52 -18.25 13.81 13.00
CA ASP A 52 -19.66 13.60 12.61
C ASP A 52 -19.80 12.91 11.24
N GLU A 53 -18.80 13.06 10.37
CA GLU A 53 -18.73 12.36 9.07
C GLU A 53 -18.16 10.94 9.17
N GLY A 54 -17.65 10.55 10.34
CA GLY A 54 -17.22 9.19 10.67
C GLY A 54 -15.72 8.94 10.54
N ALA A 55 -14.88 9.94 10.75
CA ALA A 55 -13.45 9.74 10.98
C ALA A 55 -13.23 9.00 12.31
N ASP A 56 -12.45 7.92 12.28
CA ASP A 56 -11.97 7.22 13.48
C ASP A 56 -10.68 7.86 14.02
N ILE A 57 -9.89 8.47 13.11
CA ILE A 57 -8.60 9.09 13.40
C ILE A 57 -8.61 10.51 12.81
N VAL A 58 -8.11 11.48 13.55
CA VAL A 58 -7.85 12.85 13.06
C VAL A 58 -6.35 13.06 12.99
N ASP A 59 -5.81 13.19 11.78
CA ASP A 59 -4.39 13.39 11.52
C ASP A 59 -4.10 14.88 11.37
N VAL A 60 -3.29 15.40 12.29
CA VAL A 60 -3.01 16.83 12.42
C VAL A 60 -1.63 17.11 11.83
N GLY A 61 -1.61 17.81 10.70
CA GLY A 61 -0.38 18.28 10.05
C GLY A 61 -0.03 19.71 10.45
N LEU A 62 1.18 19.91 10.98
CA LEU A 62 1.69 21.22 11.38
C LEU A 62 2.41 21.94 10.23
N GLU A 63 2.82 21.19 9.21
CA GLU A 63 3.57 21.66 8.05
C GLU A 63 2.98 21.04 6.77
N SER A 64 3.01 21.78 5.66
CA SER A 64 2.72 21.19 4.36
C SER A 64 3.92 20.36 3.89
N ALA A 65 3.78 19.04 3.85
CA ALA A 65 4.80 18.13 3.30
C ALA A 65 4.95 18.17 1.75
N ASN A 66 4.47 19.24 1.11
CA ASN A 66 4.62 19.45 -0.33
C ASN A 66 6.07 19.80 -0.66
N LYS A 67 6.70 18.96 -1.49
CA LYS A 67 8.08 19.06 -1.99
C LYS A 67 8.52 20.40 -2.61
N ARG A 68 7.62 21.37 -2.79
CA ARG A 68 7.88 22.70 -3.33
C ARG A 68 8.11 23.78 -2.28
N PHE A 69 7.79 23.50 -1.02
CA PHE A 69 8.03 24.42 0.09
C PHE A 69 9.33 24.06 0.81
N ASP A 70 9.90 25.05 1.49
CA ASP A 70 11.07 24.84 2.33
C ASP A 70 10.68 24.02 3.56
N VAL A 71 11.58 23.13 4.00
CA VAL A 71 11.35 22.29 5.18
C VAL A 71 11.43 23.16 6.44
N LEU A 72 10.38 23.07 7.25
CA LEU A 72 10.27 23.77 8.51
C LEU A 72 11.18 23.11 9.57
N PRO A 73 12.02 23.86 10.28
CA PRO A 73 12.82 23.29 11.38
C PRO A 73 11.90 22.88 12.56
N PRO A 74 12.33 21.92 13.39
CA PRO A 74 11.51 21.38 14.48
C PRO A 74 11.06 22.46 15.48
N ASP A 75 11.91 23.45 15.77
CA ASP A 75 11.56 24.57 16.67
C ASP A 75 10.35 25.38 16.16
N GLU A 76 10.21 25.54 14.84
CA GLU A 76 9.07 26.25 14.25
C GLU A 76 7.82 25.36 14.17
N GLU A 77 7.98 24.05 13.98
CA GLU A 77 6.89 23.08 14.05
C GLU A 77 6.31 23.00 15.48
N LEU A 78 7.17 22.99 16.50
CA LEU A 78 6.78 23.05 17.91
C LEU A 78 5.97 24.31 18.26
N LEU A 79 6.25 25.46 17.64
CA LEU A 79 5.44 26.66 17.85
C LEU A 79 4.02 26.50 17.29
N ARG A 80 3.84 25.74 16.21
CA ARG A 80 2.51 25.44 15.65
C ARG A 80 1.77 24.37 16.45
N LEU A 81 2.50 23.50 17.13
CA LEU A 81 1.93 22.47 18.00
C LEU A 81 1.04 23.07 19.10
N GLU A 82 1.39 24.23 19.66
CA GLU A 82 0.55 24.91 20.67
C GLU A 82 -0.89 25.12 20.18
N THR A 83 -1.06 25.59 18.93
CA THR A 83 -2.38 25.80 18.32
C THR A 83 -3.12 24.48 18.07
N ALA A 84 -2.38 23.43 17.67
CA ALA A 84 -2.94 22.10 17.50
C ALA A 84 -3.42 21.49 18.83
N VAL A 85 -2.67 21.68 19.92
CA VAL A 85 -3.04 21.23 21.26
C VAL A 85 -4.31 21.94 21.73
N GLU A 86 -4.38 23.28 21.64
CA GLU A 86 -5.59 24.03 21.99
C GLU A 86 -6.80 23.61 21.15
N THR A 87 -6.56 23.20 19.90
CA THR A 87 -7.60 22.68 19.02
C THR A 87 -8.15 21.36 19.55
N ILE A 88 -7.29 20.35 19.79
CA ILE A 88 -7.75 19.02 20.24
C ILE A 88 -8.41 19.07 21.61
N GLU A 89 -7.94 19.95 22.52
CA GLU A 89 -8.57 20.16 23.84
C GLU A 89 -9.98 20.76 23.73
N SER A 90 -10.26 21.47 22.64
CA SER A 90 -11.54 22.11 22.36
C SER A 90 -12.51 21.20 21.59
N VAL A 91 -12.04 20.08 21.05
CA VAL A 91 -12.89 19.09 20.35
C VAL A 91 -13.76 18.36 21.37
N SER A 92 -15.03 18.16 21.03
CA SER A 92 -16.00 17.50 21.91
C SER A 92 -16.29 16.04 21.54
N GLY A 93 -16.01 15.66 20.30
CA GLY A 93 -16.13 14.30 19.78
C GLY A 93 -15.02 13.36 20.25
N ASP A 94 -15.21 12.08 19.96
CA ASP A 94 -14.27 11.00 20.30
C ASP A 94 -13.59 10.51 19.02
N ALA A 95 -12.27 10.68 18.93
CA ALA A 95 -11.42 10.22 17.85
C ALA A 95 -9.99 10.04 18.36
N VAL A 96 -9.24 9.15 17.71
CA VAL A 96 -7.79 9.05 17.94
C VAL A 96 -7.13 10.26 17.29
N PHE A 97 -6.34 11.03 18.03
CA PHE A 97 -5.57 12.13 17.47
C PHE A 97 -4.16 11.68 17.08
N SER A 98 -3.85 11.80 15.78
CA SER A 98 -2.54 11.52 15.20
C SER A 98 -1.79 12.82 14.93
N ILE A 99 -0.50 12.87 15.29
CA ILE A 99 0.39 13.97 14.91
C ILE A 99 1.20 13.59 13.66
N GLU A 100 1.06 14.33 12.57
CA GLU A 100 1.90 14.17 11.38
C GLU A 100 3.18 15.00 11.55
N THR A 101 4.32 14.32 11.66
CA THR A 101 5.63 14.97 11.81
C THR A 101 6.75 14.07 11.28
N ARG A 102 7.96 14.62 11.23
CA ARG A 102 9.21 13.89 10.92
C ARG A 102 10.22 13.92 12.07
N TYR A 103 9.95 14.70 13.12
CA TYR A 103 10.90 14.95 14.21
C TYR A 103 10.44 14.29 15.50
N HIS A 104 11.33 13.55 16.15
CA HIS A 104 10.98 12.89 17.41
C HIS A 104 10.64 13.89 18.52
N GLU A 105 11.26 15.06 18.56
CA GLU A 105 10.98 16.09 19.57
C GLU A 105 9.56 16.65 19.45
N VAL A 106 9.05 16.79 18.21
CA VAL A 106 7.67 17.22 17.96
C VAL A 106 6.69 16.12 18.35
N ALA A 107 6.99 14.87 17.98
CA ALA A 107 6.19 13.71 18.36
C ALA A 107 6.11 13.56 19.88
N GLU A 108 7.24 13.62 20.59
CA GLU A 108 7.30 13.51 22.06
C GLU A 108 6.45 14.62 22.73
N ALA A 109 6.62 15.88 22.28
CA ALA A 109 5.84 17.01 22.81
C ALA A 109 4.32 16.86 22.55
N ALA A 110 3.94 16.35 21.38
CA ALA A 110 2.54 16.13 21.03
C ALA A 110 1.92 15.00 21.88
N LEU A 111 2.65 13.90 22.07
CA LEU A 111 2.21 12.78 22.92
C LEU A 111 2.05 13.21 24.39
N ASP A 112 2.99 14.01 24.91
CA ASP A 112 2.86 14.62 26.24
C ASP A 112 1.62 15.53 26.38
N ALA A 113 1.19 16.14 25.27
CA ALA A 113 0.03 17.02 25.20
C ALA A 113 -1.30 16.29 24.91
N GLY A 114 -1.29 14.96 24.79
CA GLY A 114 -2.50 14.15 24.68
C GLY A 114 -2.83 13.65 23.27
N PHE A 115 -1.89 13.70 22.32
CA PHE A 115 -2.02 12.93 21.08
C PHE A 115 -1.86 11.42 21.34
N ASP A 116 -2.55 10.60 20.55
CA ASP A 116 -2.66 9.15 20.74
C ASP A 116 -1.76 8.32 19.81
N MET A 117 -1.36 8.93 18.69
CA MET A 117 -0.72 8.28 17.56
C MET A 117 0.27 9.23 16.87
N VAL A 118 1.30 8.66 16.23
CA VAL A 118 2.21 9.40 15.35
C VAL A 118 1.99 9.00 13.90
N ASN A 119 2.06 9.94 12.97
CA ASN A 119 2.17 9.69 11.53
C ASN A 119 3.53 10.22 11.04
N ASP A 120 4.53 9.32 11.01
CA ASP A 120 5.90 9.63 10.61
C ASP A 120 6.06 9.51 9.08
N ILE A 121 6.02 10.68 8.44
CA ILE A 121 6.21 10.82 6.99
C ILE A 121 7.66 10.60 6.56
N ALA A 122 8.64 10.60 7.46
CA ALA A 122 10.04 10.36 7.14
C ALA A 122 10.48 8.91 7.40
N GLY A 123 9.58 8.03 7.84
CA GLY A 123 9.82 6.59 7.86
C GLY A 123 10.95 6.17 8.80
N PHE A 124 11.04 6.78 9.98
CA PHE A 124 12.11 6.66 10.96
C PHE A 124 13.48 7.10 10.44
N ALA A 125 13.53 8.09 9.56
CA ALA A 125 14.79 8.78 9.25
C ALA A 125 15.38 9.44 10.50
N ASP A 126 14.53 9.93 11.41
CA ASP A 126 14.95 10.28 12.77
C ASP A 126 15.16 8.99 13.59
N PRO A 127 16.39 8.70 14.03
CA PRO A 127 16.70 7.47 14.74
C PRO A 127 16.11 7.42 16.17
N GLN A 128 15.62 8.53 16.74
CA GLN A 128 14.95 8.54 18.04
C GLN A 128 13.43 8.32 17.93
N MET A 129 12.82 8.60 16.77
CA MET A 129 11.37 8.42 16.56
C MET A 129 10.83 7.03 16.94
N PRO A 130 11.42 5.89 16.52
CA PRO A 130 10.89 4.58 16.91
C PRO A 130 10.97 4.36 18.42
N ARG A 131 12.00 4.89 19.08
CA ARG A 131 12.16 4.79 20.53
C ARG A 131 11.09 5.60 21.27
N VAL A 132 10.79 6.82 20.81
CA VAL A 132 9.69 7.63 21.37
C VAL A 132 8.37 6.86 21.23
N CYS A 133 8.07 6.32 20.05
CA CYS A 133 6.84 5.56 19.83
C CYS A 133 6.71 4.34 20.77
N GLU A 134 7.82 3.62 21.02
CA GLU A 134 7.85 2.48 21.95
C GLU A 134 7.74 2.90 23.41
N GLU A 135 8.39 3.99 23.83
CA GLU A 135 8.36 4.48 25.21
C GLU A 135 6.96 4.97 25.62
N TYR A 136 6.23 5.59 24.68
CA TYR A 136 4.85 6.02 24.88
C TYR A 136 3.81 4.91 24.57
N ASP A 137 4.24 3.75 24.06
CA ASP A 137 3.38 2.64 23.62
C ASP A 137 2.29 3.06 22.60
N VAL A 138 2.65 3.91 21.63
CA VAL A 138 1.70 4.45 20.64
C VAL A 138 1.81 3.77 19.29
N ALA A 139 0.71 3.80 18.54
CA ALA A 139 0.71 3.41 17.14
C ALA A 139 1.45 4.44 16.29
N VAL A 140 2.05 3.97 15.19
CA VAL A 140 2.77 4.84 14.27
C VAL A 140 2.49 4.49 12.81
N GLY A 141 1.95 5.45 12.07
CA GLY A 141 1.94 5.43 10.60
C GLY A 141 3.36 5.68 10.12
N LYS A 142 3.98 4.70 9.48
CA LYS A 142 5.35 4.80 8.98
C LYS A 142 5.32 4.82 7.45
N MET A 143 5.69 5.96 6.88
CA MET A 143 5.73 6.12 5.43
C MET A 143 7.01 5.53 4.81
N ALA A 144 6.88 4.96 3.62
CA ALA A 144 8.01 4.53 2.79
C ALA A 144 8.82 5.76 2.37
N SER A 145 9.95 5.98 3.04
CA SER A 145 10.77 7.19 2.87
C SER A 145 12.26 6.85 2.82
N PRO A 146 13.08 7.71 2.19
CA PRO A 146 14.52 7.62 2.32
C PRO A 146 14.93 7.93 3.78
N PRO A 147 16.15 7.54 4.18
CA PRO A 147 16.76 7.89 5.48
C PRO A 147 17.20 9.37 5.51
N ASP A 148 16.30 10.27 5.14
CA ASP A 148 16.52 11.71 5.00
C ASP A 148 15.27 12.46 5.43
N LEU A 149 15.40 13.25 6.50
CA LEU A 149 14.31 14.04 7.06
C LEU A 149 13.79 15.12 6.10
N GLU A 150 14.61 15.61 5.18
CA GLU A 150 14.21 16.67 4.27
C GLU A 150 13.50 16.14 3.01
N ARG A 151 13.52 14.82 2.78
CA ARG A 151 13.04 14.18 1.54
C ARG A 151 11.98 13.08 1.77
N PRO A 152 10.93 13.32 2.58
CA PRO A 152 9.90 12.31 2.84
C PRO A 152 9.30 11.79 1.51
N GLY A 153 9.10 10.47 1.42
CA GLY A 153 8.53 9.78 0.27
C GLY A 153 9.38 9.72 -1.00
N ALA A 154 10.56 10.36 -1.04
CA ALA A 154 11.48 10.33 -2.19
C ALA A 154 12.30 9.04 -2.23
N VAL A 155 11.62 7.89 -2.27
CA VAL A 155 12.19 6.54 -2.13
C VAL A 155 13.31 6.28 -3.14
N GLU A 156 13.17 6.78 -4.37
CA GLU A 156 14.16 6.63 -5.43
C GLU A 156 15.49 7.38 -5.19
N GLU A 157 15.53 8.31 -4.22
CA GLU A 157 16.75 9.04 -3.85
C GLU A 157 17.62 8.26 -2.85
N THR A 158 17.13 7.13 -2.34
CA THR A 158 17.94 6.23 -1.50
C THR A 158 19.07 5.60 -2.33
N ASP A 159 20.30 5.58 -1.79
CA ASP A 159 21.39 4.79 -2.39
C ASP A 159 21.17 3.28 -2.16
N TRP A 160 20.37 2.67 -3.04
CA TRP A 160 20.04 1.25 -2.99
C TRP A 160 21.23 0.33 -3.25
N ALA A 161 22.27 0.81 -3.95
CA ALA A 161 23.46 0.03 -4.21
C ALA A 161 24.27 -0.17 -2.92
N GLU A 162 24.34 0.88 -2.09
CA GLU A 162 24.94 0.81 -0.75
C GLU A 162 24.02 0.12 0.27
N ARG A 163 22.73 0.49 0.31
CA ARG A 163 21.77 -0.01 1.32
C ARG A 163 21.41 -1.48 1.15
N ARG A 164 21.44 -2.00 -0.08
CA ARG A 164 21.14 -3.42 -0.39
C ARG A 164 22.32 -4.06 -1.11
N SER A 165 22.42 -3.84 -2.41
CA SER A 165 23.58 -4.23 -3.23
C SER A 165 23.46 -3.64 -4.64
N PRO A 166 24.56 -3.50 -5.40
CA PRO A 166 24.50 -3.07 -6.79
C PRO A 166 23.64 -3.98 -7.67
N ALA A 167 23.67 -5.30 -7.41
CA ALA A 167 22.86 -6.26 -8.15
C ALA A 167 21.37 -6.09 -7.86
N TRP A 168 20.98 -5.86 -6.60
CA TRP A 168 19.60 -5.59 -6.24
C TRP A 168 19.13 -4.27 -6.87
N ALA A 169 19.89 -3.19 -6.72
CA ALA A 169 19.54 -1.87 -7.26
C ALA A 169 19.39 -1.87 -8.79
N ALA A 170 20.13 -2.73 -9.50
CA ALA A 170 20.02 -2.86 -10.95
C ALA A 170 18.80 -3.67 -11.43
N ASN A 171 18.13 -4.43 -10.55
CA ASN A 171 17.02 -5.31 -10.91
C ASN A 171 15.69 -4.94 -10.21
N ALA A 172 15.76 -4.22 -9.09
CA ALA A 172 14.60 -3.78 -8.34
C ALA A 172 13.79 -2.75 -9.13
N ASP A 173 12.47 -2.95 -9.15
CA ASP A 173 11.55 -1.93 -9.64
C ASP A 173 11.14 -0.95 -8.53
N TYR A 174 10.34 0.06 -8.87
CA TYR A 174 9.91 1.07 -7.90
C TYR A 174 9.16 0.47 -6.71
N VAL A 175 8.29 -0.53 -6.92
CA VAL A 175 7.53 -1.16 -5.82
C VAL A 175 8.47 -1.96 -4.91
N ASP A 176 9.51 -2.58 -5.47
CA ASP A 176 10.57 -3.20 -4.66
C ASP A 176 11.29 -2.18 -3.78
N MET A 177 11.53 -0.97 -4.29
CA MET A 177 12.11 0.13 -3.52
C MET A 177 11.18 0.64 -2.42
N VAL A 178 9.89 0.83 -2.70
CA VAL A 178 8.90 1.25 -1.69
C VAL A 178 8.79 0.19 -0.58
N TYR A 179 8.72 -1.09 -0.96
CA TYR A 179 8.70 -2.19 0.02
C TYR A 179 9.97 -2.19 0.87
N ALA A 180 11.15 -2.09 0.25
CA ALA A 180 12.41 -2.07 0.98
C ALA A 180 12.53 -0.82 1.88
N ALA A 181 11.97 0.32 1.48
CA ALA A 181 11.99 1.54 2.27
C ALA A 181 11.22 1.40 3.59
N LEU A 182 10.09 0.70 3.58
CA LEU A 182 9.34 0.39 4.80
C LEU A 182 10.13 -0.48 5.79
N GLU A 183 11.08 -1.31 5.33
CA GLU A 183 11.94 -2.12 6.20
C GLU A 183 13.11 -1.32 6.81
N GLN A 184 13.49 -0.19 6.20
CA GLN A 184 14.62 0.60 6.66
C GLN A 184 14.39 1.09 8.09
N ASN A 185 15.44 1.13 8.90
CA ASN A 185 15.39 1.62 10.29
C ASN A 185 14.45 0.82 11.24
N GLY A 186 13.98 -0.36 10.81
CA GLY A 186 13.17 -1.27 11.64
C GLY A 186 11.69 -0.90 11.72
N LEU A 187 10.92 -1.69 12.47
CA LEU A 187 9.49 -1.51 12.71
C LEU A 187 9.23 -1.69 14.21
N THR A 188 8.31 -0.91 14.78
CA THR A 188 7.78 -1.13 16.13
C THR A 188 6.65 -2.17 16.09
N ASP A 189 6.21 -2.65 17.26
CA ASP A 189 5.10 -3.60 17.35
C ASP A 189 3.75 -2.99 16.91
N LYS A 190 3.62 -1.66 17.00
CA LYS A 190 2.42 -0.90 16.62
C LYS A 190 2.59 -0.10 15.31
N THR A 191 3.51 -0.50 14.44
CA THR A 191 3.69 0.14 13.14
C THR A 191 2.56 -0.20 12.15
N ILE A 192 2.06 0.82 11.47
CA ILE A 192 1.16 0.76 10.31
C ILE A 192 1.97 1.26 9.10
N VAL A 193 2.06 0.50 8.02
CA VAL A 193 2.91 0.87 6.86
C VAL A 193 2.13 1.73 5.85
N ASP A 194 2.73 2.83 5.39
CA ASP A 194 2.21 3.66 4.30
C ASP A 194 3.13 3.58 3.06
N PRO A 195 2.65 2.98 1.93
CA PRO A 195 3.40 2.89 0.68
C PRO A 195 3.69 4.21 -0.06
N ALA A 196 3.42 5.38 0.54
CA ALA A 196 3.80 6.70 0.04
C ALA A 196 3.24 7.04 -1.35
N PHE A 197 1.94 6.86 -1.58
CA PHE A 197 1.32 7.29 -2.84
C PHE A 197 1.46 8.81 -3.06
N GLY A 198 1.43 9.27 -4.31
CA GLY A 198 1.09 10.67 -4.64
C GLY A 198 2.22 11.59 -5.06
N GLY A 199 3.32 11.03 -5.55
CA GLY A 199 4.39 11.81 -6.17
C GLY A 199 5.12 12.71 -5.18
N TRP A 200 5.69 12.11 -4.14
CA TRP A 200 6.46 12.80 -3.09
C TRP A 200 7.79 13.42 -3.59
N SER A 201 8.30 12.97 -4.73
CA SER A 201 9.42 13.62 -5.43
C SER A 201 9.05 13.97 -6.87
N GLU A 202 9.89 14.77 -7.55
CA GLU A 202 9.73 15.03 -8.98
C GLU A 202 10.07 13.82 -9.86
N ALA A 203 10.80 12.85 -9.30
CA ALA A 203 11.20 11.64 -10.01
C ALA A 203 10.09 10.57 -10.03
N THR A 204 9.24 10.52 -9.00
CA THR A 204 8.10 9.59 -8.94
C THR A 204 7.11 9.86 -10.07
N THR A 205 6.81 8.82 -10.87
CA THR A 205 5.91 8.92 -12.02
C THR A 205 4.49 8.47 -11.70
N ILE A 206 3.54 8.79 -12.58
CA ILE A 206 2.17 8.27 -12.48
C ILE A 206 2.12 6.75 -12.63
N ASP A 207 3.03 6.17 -13.42
CA ASP A 207 3.05 4.72 -13.64
C ASP A 207 3.61 3.99 -12.41
N ASP A 208 4.52 4.62 -11.66
CA ASP A 208 4.98 4.14 -10.35
C ASP A 208 3.82 4.05 -9.36
N ASP A 209 3.04 5.13 -9.18
CA ASP A 209 1.84 5.11 -8.32
C ASP A 209 0.83 4.04 -8.77
N ARG A 210 0.64 3.86 -10.08
CA ARG A 210 -0.28 2.83 -10.63
C ARG A 210 0.23 1.42 -10.38
N GLU A 211 1.53 1.20 -10.51
CA GLU A 211 2.19 -0.08 -10.21
C GLU A 211 2.06 -0.42 -8.73
N THR A 212 2.40 0.52 -7.84
CA THR A 212 2.23 0.39 -6.39
C THR A 212 0.77 0.09 -6.04
N PHE A 213 -0.20 0.78 -6.63
CA PHE A 213 -1.62 0.54 -6.37
C PHE A 213 -2.06 -0.86 -6.83
N ARG A 214 -1.59 -1.31 -7.99
CA ARG A 214 -1.89 -2.64 -8.53
C ARG A 214 -1.27 -3.76 -7.71
N ARG A 215 -0.09 -3.52 -7.14
CA ARG A 215 0.66 -4.46 -6.28
C ARG A 215 0.45 -4.20 -4.79
N LEU A 216 -0.58 -3.44 -4.40
CA LEU A 216 -0.83 -3.05 -3.00
C LEU A 216 -0.89 -4.25 -2.04
N ARG A 217 -1.36 -5.41 -2.50
CA ARG A 217 -1.39 -6.65 -1.71
C ARG A 217 0.00 -7.12 -1.28
N GLU A 218 1.06 -6.81 -2.02
CA GLU A 218 2.43 -7.20 -1.66
C GLU A 218 2.85 -6.62 -0.30
N PHE A 219 2.36 -5.44 0.07
CA PHE A 219 2.70 -4.79 1.33
C PHE A 219 2.11 -5.50 2.56
N ARG A 220 1.12 -6.39 2.37
CA ARG A 220 0.68 -7.35 3.41
C ARG A 220 1.83 -8.28 3.83
N GLY A 221 2.84 -8.41 2.98
CA GLY A 221 4.10 -9.08 3.25
C GLY A 221 4.88 -8.55 4.45
N HIS A 222 4.70 -7.28 4.85
CA HIS A 222 5.30 -6.75 6.09
C HIS A 222 4.65 -7.31 7.36
N GLY A 223 3.46 -7.92 7.25
CA GLY A 223 2.73 -8.43 8.40
C GLY A 223 2.13 -7.35 9.30
N ARG A 224 2.10 -6.09 8.84
CA ARG A 224 1.58 -4.91 9.53
C ARG A 224 0.31 -4.38 8.83
N PRO A 225 -0.57 -3.63 9.53
CA PRO A 225 -1.66 -2.92 8.87
C PRO A 225 -1.12 -1.89 7.86
N ILE A 226 -1.97 -1.47 6.94
CA ILE A 226 -1.59 -0.63 5.79
C ILE A 226 -2.43 0.64 5.80
N LEU A 227 -1.77 1.79 5.78
CA LEU A 227 -2.38 3.10 5.60
C LEU A 227 -2.23 3.50 4.14
N VAL A 228 -3.32 4.02 3.54
CA VAL A 228 -3.33 4.49 2.16
C VAL A 228 -3.92 5.89 2.08
N SER A 229 -3.17 6.82 1.49
CA SER A 229 -3.62 8.16 1.15
C SER A 229 -3.74 8.28 -0.37
N ILE A 230 -4.96 8.30 -0.93
CA ILE A 230 -5.20 8.37 -2.39
C ILE A 230 -6.28 9.38 -2.80
N ASN A 231 -6.77 10.18 -1.86
CA ASN A 231 -7.78 11.20 -2.13
C ASN A 231 -7.28 12.22 -3.17
N ARG A 232 -8.06 12.39 -4.24
CA ARG A 232 -7.89 13.32 -5.37
C ARG A 232 -6.51 13.30 -6.07
N LYS A 233 -5.76 12.20 -5.95
CA LYS A 233 -4.39 12.07 -6.50
C LYS A 233 -4.33 12.00 -8.02
N ASN A 234 -3.25 12.55 -8.60
CA ASN A 234 -3.02 12.70 -10.03
C ASN A 234 -3.08 11.38 -10.82
N PHE A 235 -2.53 10.29 -10.28
CA PHE A 235 -2.47 9.00 -10.97
C PHE A 235 -3.85 8.37 -11.18
N LEU A 236 -4.82 8.68 -10.31
CA LEU A 236 -6.24 8.30 -10.45
C LEU A 236 -6.98 9.22 -11.41
N ARG A 237 -6.84 10.54 -11.21
CA ARG A 237 -7.48 11.56 -12.05
C ARG A 237 -7.16 11.39 -13.54
N SER A 238 -5.91 11.04 -13.86
CA SER A 238 -5.46 10.84 -15.24
C SER A 238 -6.11 9.64 -15.93
N VAL A 239 -6.65 8.67 -15.18
CA VAL A 239 -7.37 7.52 -15.76
C VAL A 239 -8.74 7.94 -16.30
N ALA A 240 -9.44 8.83 -15.59
CA ALA A 240 -10.81 9.22 -15.93
C ALA A 240 -10.92 10.67 -16.45
N ASP A 241 -9.79 11.31 -16.73
CA ASP A 241 -9.69 12.70 -17.20
C ASP A 241 -10.48 13.69 -16.32
N ARG A 242 -10.10 13.77 -15.03
CA ARG A 242 -10.76 14.63 -14.03
C ARG A 242 -9.84 15.70 -13.47
N SER A 243 -10.39 16.88 -13.19
CA SER A 243 -9.74 17.89 -12.35
C SER A 243 -9.73 17.45 -10.88
N THR A 244 -9.01 18.17 -10.01
CA THR A 244 -8.98 17.91 -8.57
C THR A 244 -10.38 17.97 -7.94
N GLU A 245 -11.18 18.96 -8.33
CA GLU A 245 -12.52 19.24 -7.78
C GLU A 245 -13.50 18.12 -8.18
N ALA A 246 -13.37 17.60 -9.41
CA ALA A 246 -14.19 16.53 -9.95
C ALA A 246 -13.62 15.12 -9.67
N ALA A 247 -12.57 14.99 -8.86
CA ALA A 247 -11.87 13.73 -8.63
C ALA A 247 -12.54 12.82 -7.59
N LEU A 248 -13.50 13.30 -6.80
CA LEU A 248 -14.13 12.50 -5.74
C LEU A 248 -14.59 11.12 -6.23
N PRO A 249 -15.36 10.96 -7.33
CA PRO A 249 -15.81 9.64 -7.78
C PRO A 249 -14.66 8.66 -8.10
N VAL A 250 -13.52 9.14 -8.62
CA VAL A 250 -12.38 8.27 -8.91
C VAL A 250 -11.63 7.87 -7.64
N SER A 251 -11.58 8.76 -6.65
CA SER A 251 -11.02 8.46 -5.34
C SER A 251 -11.86 7.41 -4.61
N LEU A 252 -13.19 7.53 -4.61
CA LEU A 252 -14.07 6.54 -3.97
C LEU A 252 -13.95 5.15 -4.60
N ALA A 253 -13.91 5.07 -5.93
CA ALA A 253 -13.68 3.81 -6.63
C ALA A 253 -12.33 3.18 -6.24
N ALA A 254 -11.27 3.98 -6.20
CA ALA A 254 -9.95 3.52 -5.80
C ALA A 254 -9.88 3.12 -4.32
N THR A 255 -10.57 3.83 -3.42
CA THR A 255 -10.68 3.48 -1.99
C THR A 255 -11.29 2.09 -1.81
N SER A 256 -12.40 1.80 -2.50
CA SER A 256 -13.04 0.48 -2.42
C SER A 256 -12.06 -0.64 -2.84
N MET A 257 -11.30 -0.40 -3.91
CA MET A 257 -10.26 -1.33 -4.38
C MET A 257 -9.05 -1.41 -3.44
N ALA A 258 -8.66 -0.32 -2.78
CA ALA A 258 -7.55 -0.31 -1.83
C ALA A 258 -7.87 -1.17 -0.62
N VAL A 259 -9.07 -1.02 -0.06
CA VAL A 259 -9.55 -1.83 1.06
C VAL A 259 -9.68 -3.29 0.66
N GLU A 260 -10.24 -3.59 -0.53
CA GLU A 260 -10.30 -4.96 -1.07
C GLU A 260 -8.92 -5.62 -1.25
N ARG A 261 -7.87 -4.80 -1.42
CA ARG A 261 -6.47 -5.22 -1.50
C ARG A 261 -5.75 -5.27 -0.15
N GLY A 262 -6.46 -4.98 0.94
CA GLY A 262 -5.95 -5.08 2.30
C GLY A 262 -5.44 -3.77 2.89
N ALA A 263 -5.86 -2.60 2.40
CA ALA A 263 -5.70 -1.35 3.14
C ALA A 263 -6.62 -1.33 4.37
N HIS A 264 -6.08 -0.85 5.50
CA HIS A 264 -6.76 -0.87 6.80
C HIS A 264 -7.09 0.54 7.29
N VAL A 265 -6.29 1.54 6.92
CA VAL A 265 -6.55 2.95 7.21
C VAL A 265 -6.57 3.72 5.89
N ILE A 266 -7.60 4.55 5.68
CA ILE A 266 -7.69 5.42 4.51
C ILE A 266 -7.61 6.88 4.97
N ARG A 267 -6.54 7.56 4.61
CA ARG A 267 -6.33 9.00 4.89
C ARG A 267 -6.98 9.86 3.80
N THR A 268 -7.86 10.78 4.18
CA THR A 268 -8.74 11.49 3.23
C THR A 268 -9.19 12.88 3.71
N HIS A 269 -9.58 13.74 2.76
CA HIS A 269 -10.28 15.00 3.01
C HIS A 269 -11.81 14.89 2.88
N ASP A 270 -12.31 13.88 2.15
CA ASP A 270 -13.74 13.67 1.90
C ASP A 270 -14.23 12.49 2.76
N VAL A 271 -14.43 12.73 4.07
CA VAL A 271 -14.57 11.68 5.10
C VAL A 271 -15.80 10.81 4.86
N ALA A 272 -16.99 11.42 4.82
CA ALA A 272 -18.25 10.67 4.74
C ALA A 272 -18.30 9.74 3.53
N GLU A 273 -17.98 10.25 2.33
CA GLU A 273 -18.03 9.44 1.12
C GLU A 273 -16.92 8.39 1.07
N THR A 274 -15.72 8.70 1.60
CA THR A 274 -14.62 7.72 1.68
C THR A 274 -14.98 6.58 2.61
N ARG A 275 -15.67 6.86 3.72
CA ARG A 275 -16.17 5.84 4.64
C ARG A 275 -17.11 4.87 3.95
N ASP A 276 -18.08 5.37 3.18
CA ASP A 276 -18.98 4.53 2.41
C ASP A 276 -18.22 3.64 1.42
N ALA A 277 -17.27 4.20 0.68
CA ALA A 277 -16.43 3.43 -0.24
C ALA A 277 -15.59 2.36 0.46
N ALA A 278 -15.03 2.68 1.64
CA ALA A 278 -14.25 1.72 2.42
C ALA A 278 -15.11 0.55 2.91
N LEU A 279 -16.34 0.82 3.35
CA LEU A 279 -17.30 -0.22 3.73
C LEU A 279 -17.66 -1.12 2.55
N ILE A 280 -17.88 -0.57 1.35
CA ILE A 280 -18.10 -1.35 0.14
C ILE A 280 -16.88 -2.22 -0.19
N GLY A 281 -15.67 -1.67 -0.11
CA GLY A 281 -14.44 -2.41 -0.32
C GLY A 281 -14.29 -3.60 0.64
N ARG A 282 -14.66 -3.41 1.91
CA ARG A 282 -14.64 -4.47 2.94
C ARG A 282 -15.68 -5.56 2.66
N GLU A 283 -16.92 -5.18 2.38
CA GLU A 283 -18.04 -6.12 2.18
C GLU A 283 -17.76 -7.11 1.04
N PHE A 284 -17.07 -6.66 -0.01
CA PHE A 284 -16.73 -7.49 -1.17
C PHE A 284 -15.28 -7.99 -1.18
N ALA A 285 -14.55 -7.81 -0.07
CA ALA A 285 -13.26 -8.47 0.11
C ALA A 285 -13.45 -9.98 0.21
N ARG A 286 -12.42 -10.74 -0.16
CA ARG A 286 -12.46 -12.20 -0.07
C ARG A 286 -12.55 -12.65 1.39
N GLU A 287 -13.48 -13.54 1.67
CA GLU A 287 -13.46 -14.31 2.92
C GLU A 287 -12.18 -15.16 2.95
N ARG A 288 -11.50 -15.16 4.09
CA ARG A 288 -10.26 -15.92 4.31
C ARG A 288 -10.46 -16.85 5.50
N LEU A 289 -9.85 -18.03 5.45
CA LEU A 289 -9.75 -18.86 6.64
C LEU A 289 -8.90 -18.14 7.69
N ASP A 290 -9.50 -17.86 8.84
CA ASP A 290 -8.81 -17.58 10.09
C ASP A 290 -9.57 -18.34 11.18
N ASP A 291 -8.96 -19.40 11.70
CA ASP A 291 -9.64 -20.28 12.65
C ASP A 291 -9.50 -19.81 14.11
N GLY A 292 -8.70 -18.76 14.39
CA GLY A 292 -8.48 -18.17 15.72
C GLY A 292 -7.91 -19.12 16.80
N GLU A 293 -7.92 -20.43 16.54
CA GLU A 293 -7.66 -21.51 17.48
C GLU A 293 -6.39 -22.30 17.13
N ALA A 294 -6.01 -22.40 15.85
CA ALA A 294 -4.88 -23.22 15.40
C ALA A 294 -3.76 -22.43 14.70
N ALA A 295 -3.81 -21.09 14.69
CA ALA A 295 -2.84 -20.23 14.01
C ALA A 295 -2.72 -20.54 12.50
N VAL A 296 -3.84 -20.92 11.87
CA VAL A 296 -3.94 -21.16 10.43
C VAL A 296 -4.64 -19.99 9.76
N GLU A 297 -3.93 -19.29 8.87
CA GLU A 297 -4.44 -18.16 8.08
C GLU A 297 -4.33 -18.48 6.58
N GLU A 298 -5.41 -18.26 5.82
CA GLU A 298 -5.35 -18.18 4.36
C GLU A 298 -4.81 -16.81 3.94
N LEU A 299 -3.67 -16.80 3.23
CA LEU A 299 -3.09 -15.60 2.66
C LEU A 299 -3.81 -15.25 1.35
N ASP A 300 -4.24 -14.00 1.19
CA ASP A 300 -4.82 -13.50 -0.07
C ASP A 300 -3.72 -13.21 -1.09
N VAL A 301 -3.23 -14.29 -1.71
CA VAL A 301 -2.21 -14.24 -2.77
C VAL A 301 -2.82 -14.59 -4.13
N THR A 302 -2.46 -13.79 -5.12
CA THR A 302 -2.87 -13.84 -6.53
C THR A 302 -1.67 -13.89 -7.50
N GLY A 303 -0.46 -13.63 -6.99
CA GLY A 303 0.78 -13.60 -7.75
C GLY A 303 2.03 -14.00 -6.96
N ALA A 304 3.09 -14.37 -7.69
CA ALA A 304 4.33 -14.86 -7.09
C ALA A 304 5.07 -13.78 -6.30
N GLY A 305 4.90 -12.49 -6.65
CA GLY A 305 5.47 -11.37 -5.89
C GLY A 305 4.94 -11.33 -4.45
N GLU A 306 3.62 -11.43 -4.29
CA GLU A 306 2.96 -11.46 -2.97
C GLU A 306 3.43 -12.66 -2.14
N VAL A 307 3.51 -13.85 -2.75
CA VAL A 307 4.08 -15.04 -2.11
C VAL A 307 5.54 -14.82 -1.68
N ALA A 308 6.36 -14.21 -2.55
CA ALA A 308 7.76 -13.95 -2.25
C ALA A 308 7.90 -13.04 -1.03
N ARG A 309 7.08 -12.00 -0.89
CA ARG A 309 7.08 -11.13 0.31
C ARG A 309 6.72 -11.90 1.58
N HIS A 310 5.71 -12.76 1.52
CA HIS A 310 5.35 -13.58 2.67
C HIS A 310 6.43 -14.60 3.04
N LEU A 311 7.09 -15.22 2.05
CA LEU A 311 8.22 -16.10 2.29
C LEU A 311 9.39 -15.35 2.93
N ASP A 312 9.73 -14.16 2.42
CA ASP A 312 10.82 -13.33 2.93
C ASP A 312 10.60 -12.98 4.41
N ARG A 313 9.39 -12.50 4.77
CA ARG A 313 8.99 -12.24 6.15
C ARG A 313 9.18 -13.44 7.07
N LEU A 314 8.92 -14.65 6.57
CA LEU A 314 9.05 -15.90 7.33
C LEU A 314 10.48 -16.46 7.32
N GLY A 315 11.45 -15.77 6.70
CA GLY A 315 12.82 -16.27 6.52
C GLY A 315 12.92 -17.46 5.55
N GLY A 316 11.96 -17.56 4.64
CA GLY A 316 11.84 -18.63 3.65
C GLY A 316 12.57 -18.35 2.33
N ALA A 317 12.64 -19.37 1.48
CA ALA A 317 13.27 -19.34 0.17
C ALA A 317 12.38 -18.64 -0.88
N THR A 318 12.58 -17.34 -1.11
CA THR A 318 11.75 -16.51 -2.01
C THR A 318 11.79 -16.95 -3.47
N GLU A 319 12.86 -17.61 -3.91
CA GLU A 319 12.99 -18.18 -5.25
C GLU A 319 11.96 -19.28 -5.55
N ARG A 320 11.33 -19.85 -4.50
CA ARG A 320 10.27 -20.85 -4.61
C ARG A 320 8.88 -20.24 -4.77
N ALA A 321 8.72 -18.93 -4.66
CA ALA A 321 7.42 -18.28 -4.78
C ALA A 321 6.63 -18.64 -6.06
N PRO A 322 7.26 -18.80 -7.25
CA PRO A 322 6.54 -19.23 -8.45
C PRO A 322 5.96 -20.65 -8.38
N GLU A 323 6.35 -21.47 -7.41
CA GLU A 323 5.79 -22.81 -7.20
C GLU A 323 4.42 -22.78 -6.50
N ALA A 324 4.10 -21.70 -5.80
CA ALA A 324 2.95 -21.61 -4.89
C ALA A 324 1.76 -20.83 -5.45
N THR A 325 1.88 -20.25 -6.65
CA THR A 325 0.75 -19.69 -7.39
C THR A 325 0.24 -20.67 -8.41
N VAL A 326 -1.06 -20.67 -8.71
CA VAL A 326 -1.65 -21.47 -9.79
C VAL A 326 -2.25 -20.54 -10.84
N ARG A 327 -1.93 -20.80 -12.11
CA ARG A 327 -2.58 -20.19 -13.27
C ARG A 327 -3.49 -21.21 -13.93
N ILE A 328 -4.60 -20.73 -14.46
CA ILE A 328 -5.56 -21.54 -15.20
C ILE A 328 -5.86 -20.79 -16.51
N PHE A 329 -5.73 -21.50 -17.63
CA PHE A 329 -5.99 -21.00 -18.97
C PHE A 329 -7.07 -21.85 -19.62
N GLU A 330 -8.09 -21.20 -20.16
CA GLU A 330 -9.02 -21.86 -21.08
C GLU A 330 -8.40 -21.93 -22.48
N VAL A 331 -8.45 -23.11 -23.07
CA VAL A 331 -7.94 -23.39 -24.42
C VAL A 331 -9.08 -23.96 -25.25
N SER A 332 -9.46 -23.24 -26.30
CA SER A 332 -10.59 -23.57 -27.18
C SER A 332 -10.13 -23.88 -28.61
N ASP A 333 -11.07 -24.30 -29.46
CA ASP A 333 -10.85 -24.63 -30.88
C ASP A 333 -9.83 -25.74 -31.16
N LEU A 334 -9.62 -26.65 -30.19
CA LEU A 334 -8.68 -27.75 -30.32
C LEU A 334 -9.31 -28.90 -31.12
N ASP A 335 -8.55 -29.48 -32.05
CA ASP A 335 -8.97 -30.74 -32.65
C ASP A 335 -8.68 -31.91 -31.68
N PRO A 336 -9.27 -33.11 -31.90
CA PRO A 336 -9.06 -34.22 -30.99
C PRO A 336 -7.60 -34.69 -30.85
N ALA A 337 -6.74 -34.41 -31.84
CA ALA A 337 -5.32 -34.75 -31.76
C ALA A 337 -4.58 -33.75 -30.86
N ASP A 338 -4.87 -32.45 -30.97
CA ASP A 338 -4.33 -31.41 -30.12
C ASP A 338 -4.76 -31.59 -28.65
N GLU A 339 -6.02 -31.93 -28.40
CA GLU A 339 -6.50 -32.23 -27.04
C GLU A 339 -5.77 -33.42 -26.41
N ARG A 340 -5.58 -34.51 -27.18
CA ARG A 340 -4.83 -35.67 -26.72
C ARG A 340 -3.36 -35.32 -26.49
N ALA A 341 -2.77 -34.49 -27.35
CA ALA A 341 -1.40 -34.04 -27.21
C ALA A 341 -1.22 -33.16 -25.96
N LEU A 342 -2.14 -32.23 -25.67
CA LEU A 342 -2.12 -31.42 -24.44
C LEU A 342 -2.35 -32.26 -23.20
N ALA A 343 -3.28 -33.21 -23.23
CA ALA A 343 -3.51 -34.16 -22.14
C ALA A 343 -2.30 -35.09 -21.90
N ALA A 344 -1.57 -35.48 -22.95
CA ALA A 344 -0.35 -36.27 -22.82
C ALA A 344 0.87 -35.41 -22.42
N ALA A 345 0.82 -34.10 -22.71
CA ALA A 345 1.85 -33.14 -22.36
C ALA A 345 1.89 -32.76 -20.88
N THR A 346 0.90 -33.20 -20.10
CA THR A 346 0.85 -32.94 -18.66
C THR A 346 1.99 -33.67 -17.94
N GLY A 347 2.79 -32.89 -17.21
CA GLY A 347 3.98 -33.33 -16.49
C GLY A 347 4.59 -32.13 -15.76
N ASP A 348 5.48 -32.38 -14.80
CA ASP A 348 6.19 -31.32 -14.06
C ASP A 348 5.27 -30.25 -13.41
N GLY A 349 4.06 -30.65 -12.98
CA GLY A 349 3.10 -29.76 -12.30
C GLY A 349 2.11 -29.02 -13.20
N ILE A 350 2.12 -29.29 -14.52
CA ILE A 350 1.07 -28.81 -15.45
C ILE A 350 0.01 -29.90 -15.65
N GLY A 351 -1.27 -29.55 -15.47
CA GLY A 351 -2.43 -30.37 -15.74
C GLY A 351 -3.30 -29.84 -16.88
N TYR A 352 -4.05 -30.73 -17.52
CA TYR A 352 -5.03 -30.40 -18.56
C TYR A 352 -6.31 -31.19 -18.33
N VAL A 353 -7.45 -30.50 -18.26
CA VAL A 353 -8.78 -31.11 -18.14
C VAL A 353 -9.60 -30.76 -19.37
N ARG A 354 -10.08 -31.79 -20.05
CA ARG A 354 -10.93 -31.65 -21.24
C ARG A 354 -12.39 -31.35 -20.86
N GLY A 355 -13.00 -30.40 -21.56
CA GLY A 355 -14.43 -30.11 -21.57
C GLY A 355 -15.08 -30.43 -22.92
N SER A 356 -16.35 -30.03 -23.08
CA SER A 356 -17.11 -30.22 -24.34
C SER A 356 -16.65 -29.30 -25.46
N ASP A 357 -16.29 -28.06 -25.13
CA ASP A 357 -16.00 -26.98 -26.09
C ASP A 357 -14.55 -26.45 -25.99
N GLY A 358 -13.67 -27.20 -25.33
CA GLY A 358 -12.28 -26.84 -25.08
C GLY A 358 -11.70 -27.60 -23.89
N GLY A 359 -10.69 -27.04 -23.24
CA GLY A 359 -10.17 -27.57 -21.99
C GLY A 359 -9.42 -26.54 -21.16
N LEU A 360 -9.23 -26.86 -19.88
CA LEU A 360 -8.50 -26.04 -18.92
C LEU A 360 -7.07 -26.56 -18.78
N LEU A 361 -6.10 -25.70 -19.05
CA LEU A 361 -4.69 -25.92 -18.78
C LEU A 361 -4.31 -25.17 -17.51
N PHE A 362 -3.76 -25.86 -16.51
CA PHE A 362 -3.42 -25.26 -15.23
C PHE A 362 -2.09 -25.76 -14.68
N GLY A 363 -1.48 -24.97 -13.82
CA GLY A 363 -0.17 -25.27 -13.24
C GLY A 363 0.40 -24.06 -12.53
N SER A 364 1.52 -24.23 -11.85
CA SER A 364 2.20 -23.10 -11.20
C SER A 364 2.99 -22.24 -12.18
N ASP A 365 3.33 -21.01 -11.78
CA ASP A 365 4.19 -20.13 -12.58
C ASP A 365 5.52 -20.86 -12.89
N ALA A 366 6.12 -21.55 -11.89
CA ALA A 366 7.31 -22.39 -12.04
C ALA A 366 7.09 -23.57 -13.02
N ALA A 367 5.93 -24.22 -12.95
CA ALA A 367 5.60 -25.35 -13.82
C ALA A 367 5.53 -24.89 -15.29
N PHE A 368 4.90 -23.74 -15.57
CA PHE A 368 4.85 -23.18 -16.93
C PHE A 368 6.21 -22.65 -17.41
N GLU A 369 7.02 -22.09 -16.52
CA GLU A 369 8.37 -21.61 -16.84
C GLU A 369 9.34 -22.75 -17.17
N ASN A 370 9.26 -23.88 -16.46
CA ASN A 370 10.21 -25.00 -16.61
C ASN A 370 9.66 -26.14 -17.46
N GLY A 371 8.34 -26.17 -17.66
CA GLY A 371 7.62 -27.19 -18.40
C GLY A 371 8.21 -27.42 -19.78
N ARG A 372 8.51 -28.68 -20.08
CA ARG A 372 8.99 -29.08 -21.40
C ARG A 372 7.79 -29.26 -22.32
N VAL A 373 7.89 -28.72 -23.53
CA VAL A 373 7.00 -29.13 -24.61
C VAL A 373 7.37 -30.57 -25.00
N PRO A 374 6.46 -31.54 -24.92
CA PRO A 374 6.77 -32.92 -25.32
C PRO A 374 7.19 -33.01 -26.77
N ARG A 375 8.08 -33.95 -27.08
CA ARG A 375 8.61 -34.13 -28.45
C ARG A 375 7.55 -34.65 -29.43
N ASP A 376 6.52 -35.28 -28.91
CA ASP A 376 5.37 -35.85 -29.61
C ASP A 376 4.14 -34.93 -29.61
N ALA A 377 4.25 -33.73 -29.04
CA ALA A 377 3.20 -32.73 -29.11
C ALA A 377 2.97 -32.29 -30.57
N THR A 378 1.70 -32.05 -30.94
CA THR A 378 1.37 -31.42 -32.22
C THR A 378 1.97 -30.00 -32.27
N ASP A 379 2.21 -29.47 -33.47
CA ASP A 379 2.74 -28.11 -33.64
C ASP A 379 1.87 -27.05 -32.94
N ARG A 380 0.55 -27.27 -32.96
CA ARG A 380 -0.42 -26.38 -32.32
C ARG A 380 -0.40 -26.48 -30.80
N ALA A 381 -0.40 -27.68 -30.23
CA ALA A 381 -0.23 -27.87 -28.78
C ALA A 381 1.10 -27.26 -28.28
N ALA A 382 2.18 -27.46 -29.04
CA ALA A 382 3.48 -26.86 -28.77
C ALA A 382 3.46 -25.32 -28.84
N ALA A 383 2.71 -24.74 -29.79
CA ALA A 383 2.54 -23.29 -29.91
C ALA A 383 1.75 -22.71 -28.71
N ILE A 384 0.70 -23.41 -28.25
CA ILE A 384 -0.10 -23.01 -27.08
C ILE A 384 0.78 -22.97 -25.83
N LEU A 385 1.51 -24.04 -25.54
CA LEU A 385 2.41 -24.10 -24.37
C LEU A 385 3.48 -23.01 -24.41
N ARG A 386 4.07 -22.74 -25.58
CA ARG A 386 5.04 -21.64 -25.75
C ARG A 386 4.41 -20.27 -25.54
N ARG A 387 3.16 -20.06 -25.97
CA ARG A 387 2.44 -18.80 -25.76
C ARG A 387 2.13 -18.57 -24.28
N VAL A 388 1.65 -19.61 -23.58
CA VAL A 388 1.39 -19.56 -22.15
C VAL A 388 2.69 -19.27 -21.38
N ARG A 389 3.77 -20.00 -21.67
CA ARG A 389 5.08 -19.77 -21.07
C ARG A 389 5.59 -18.34 -21.28
N ARG A 390 5.42 -17.80 -22.49
CA ARG A 390 5.78 -16.41 -22.79
C ARG A 390 4.95 -15.44 -21.96
N TRP A 391 3.65 -15.63 -21.87
CA TRP A 391 2.78 -14.75 -21.09
C TRP A 391 3.12 -14.76 -19.59
N VAL A 392 3.40 -15.94 -19.03
CA VAL A 392 3.86 -16.08 -17.64
C VAL A 392 5.20 -15.35 -17.44
N GLY A 393 6.15 -15.52 -18.37
CA GLY A 393 7.44 -14.83 -18.33
C GLY A 393 7.37 -13.32 -18.56
N GLU A 394 6.46 -12.85 -19.43
CA GLU A 394 6.26 -11.42 -19.72
C GLU A 394 5.71 -10.68 -18.49
N LYS A 395 4.86 -11.31 -17.66
CA LYS A 395 4.43 -10.74 -16.38
C LYS A 395 5.56 -10.54 -15.37
N LYS A 396 6.61 -11.36 -15.44
CA LYS A 396 7.84 -11.22 -14.64
C LYS A 396 8.70 -10.04 -15.11
N THR A 397 8.58 -9.68 -16.38
CA THR A 397 9.28 -8.52 -16.96
C THR A 397 8.44 -7.26 -16.99
N SER A 398 7.11 -7.31 -16.94
CA SER A 398 6.29 -6.09 -16.86
C SER A 398 6.35 -5.43 -15.49
N SER A 399 6.78 -6.14 -14.45
CA SER A 399 7.25 -5.53 -13.20
C SER A 399 8.58 -4.80 -13.40
N SER A 400 9.42 -5.19 -14.37
CA SER A 400 10.74 -4.60 -14.62
C SER A 400 10.88 -3.79 -15.94
N ALA A 401 9.85 -3.65 -16.76
CA ALA A 401 9.98 -3.17 -18.16
C ALA A 401 8.79 -2.31 -18.65
N SER A 402 8.06 -1.66 -17.75
CA SER A 402 7.11 -0.60 -18.11
C SER A 402 7.84 0.73 -18.38
N SER A 403 8.90 0.69 -19.19
CA SER A 403 9.69 1.86 -19.58
C SER A 403 9.95 1.83 -21.08
N THR A 404 8.89 1.73 -21.89
CA THR A 404 8.86 2.15 -23.30
C THR A 404 7.49 1.85 -23.87
N VAL A 405 6.69 2.89 -24.12
CA VAL A 405 5.79 3.08 -25.27
C VAL A 405 4.76 4.16 -24.89
N ASN A 406 5.07 5.42 -25.24
CA ASN A 406 4.23 6.33 -26.03
C ASN A 406 4.75 7.76 -25.90
N GLY A 407 5.72 8.09 -26.76
CA GLY A 407 6.01 9.47 -27.14
C GLY A 407 5.51 9.69 -28.56
N SER A 408 4.35 10.33 -28.69
CA SER A 408 3.91 11.08 -29.87
C SER A 408 2.76 11.99 -29.49
#